data_AF-A0A7S0A9G6-F1
#
_entry.id   AF-A0A7S0A9G6-F1
#
_cell.length_a   1.000
_cell.length_b   1.000
_cell.length_c   1.000
_cell.angle_alpha   90.00
_cell.angle_beta   90.00
_cell.angle_gamma   90.00
#
_symmetry.space_group_name_H-M   'P 1'
#
loop_
_entity.id
_entity.type
_entity.pdbx_description
1 polymer ?
#
loop_
_entity_poly.entity_id
_entity_poly.type
_entity_poly.pdbx_seq_one_letter_code
_entity_poly.pdbx_strand_id
1 'polypeptide(L)'
;GSAVMREWLDLQAQQAFLNPANRLLISYDNGASFLPDPAAPFVNPQWKGDFELLGRLLGLALWHQVTLDLPVHPYVCELLLRDGQPPEVLPSLEEDAAQLQRIDEELHRHKVRWLLANDIASLGFEMPFTDVLLSVSSSAEQKVDTGHSGGGGSSSSSSS
;
A
#
# COMPACT_ATOMS: atom_id res chain seq x y z
N GLY A 1 28.66 9.72 -23.80
CA GLY A 1 29.19 10.72 -22.84
C GLY A 1 28.29 10.74 -21.60
N SER A 2 28.80 11.18 -20.45
CA SER A 2 28.07 11.18 -19.17
C SER A 2 26.70 11.86 -19.22
N ALA A 3 26.55 12.96 -19.98
CA ALA A 3 25.27 13.64 -20.18
C ALA A 3 24.19 12.75 -20.83
N VAL A 4 24.56 11.95 -21.83
CA VAL A 4 23.64 11.03 -22.52
C VAL A 4 23.13 9.95 -21.56
N MET A 5 23.98 9.48 -20.64
CA MET A 5 23.57 8.49 -19.64
C MET A 5 22.55 9.08 -18.66
N ARG A 6 22.72 10.34 -18.24
CA ARG A 6 21.77 11.03 -17.37
C ARG A 6 20.42 11.22 -18.05
N GLU A 7 20.40 11.78 -19.26
CA GLU A 7 19.16 11.98 -20.01
C GLU A 7 18.46 10.64 -20.30
N TRP A 8 19.22 9.61 -20.64
CA TRP A 8 18.66 8.28 -20.86
C TRP A 8 18.03 7.71 -19.58
N LEU A 9 18.69 7.83 -18.43
CA LEU A 9 18.15 7.39 -17.14
C LEU A 9 16.89 8.17 -16.75
N ASP A 10 16.87 9.49 -16.96
CA ASP A 10 15.69 10.33 -16.69
C ASP A 10 14.51 9.95 -17.58
N LEU A 11 14.75 9.75 -18.89
CA LEU A 11 13.72 9.32 -19.82
C LEU A 11 13.18 7.92 -19.48
N GLN A 12 14.05 6.98 -19.08
CA GLN A 12 13.60 5.66 -18.65
C GLN A 12 12.76 5.75 -17.38
N ALA A 13 13.16 6.56 -16.39
CA ALA A 13 12.41 6.76 -15.16
C ALA A 13 10.99 7.27 -15.43
N GLN A 14 10.85 8.29 -16.28
CA GLN A 14 9.56 8.88 -16.63
C GLN A 14 8.71 7.94 -17.52
N GLN A 15 9.28 7.39 -18.59
CA GLN A 15 8.50 6.65 -19.58
C GLN A 15 8.13 5.24 -19.14
N ALA A 16 8.99 4.56 -18.39
CA ALA A 16 8.74 3.17 -18.01
C ALA A 16 7.87 3.06 -16.75
N PHE A 17 8.06 3.96 -15.78
CA PHE A 17 7.49 3.79 -14.43
C PHE A 17 6.39 4.80 -14.06
N LEU A 18 6.35 5.97 -14.71
CA LEU A 18 5.22 6.92 -14.56
C LEU A 18 4.13 6.72 -15.61
N ASN A 19 4.26 5.71 -16.48
CA ASN A 19 3.24 5.42 -17.47
C ASN A 19 1.95 4.94 -16.79
N PRO A 20 0.81 5.62 -17.00
CA PRO A 20 -0.47 5.27 -16.38
C PRO A 20 -0.96 3.86 -16.76
N ALA A 21 -0.44 3.25 -17.83
CA ALA A 21 -0.81 1.90 -18.25
C ALA A 21 -0.30 0.80 -17.29
N ASN A 22 0.90 0.97 -16.73
CA ASN A 22 1.51 -0.03 -15.85
C ASN A 22 1.17 0.20 -14.36
N ARG A 23 0.78 1.44 -14.04
CA ARG A 23 0.26 1.89 -12.73
C ARG A 23 1.06 1.31 -11.54
N LEU A 24 2.38 1.40 -11.63
CA LEU A 24 3.31 0.89 -10.61
C LEU A 24 3.45 1.88 -9.45
N LEU A 25 3.43 3.17 -9.78
CA LEU A 25 3.58 4.25 -8.84
C LEU A 25 2.33 5.14 -8.87
N ILE A 26 1.92 5.61 -7.70
CA ILE A 26 0.83 6.55 -7.50
C ILE A 26 1.36 7.77 -6.74
N SER A 27 0.82 8.93 -7.04
CA SER A 27 1.08 10.16 -6.29
C SER A 27 -0.21 10.66 -5.69
N TYR A 28 -0.17 10.98 -4.40
CA TYR A 28 -1.28 11.56 -3.64
C TYR A 28 -1.14 13.09 -3.50
N ASP A 29 0.00 13.65 -3.89
CA ASP A 29 0.40 15.06 -3.73
C ASP A 29 0.58 15.79 -5.08
N ASN A 30 -0.25 15.45 -6.07
CA ASN A 30 -0.24 16.04 -7.43
C ASN A 30 1.09 15.90 -8.19
N GLY A 31 1.80 14.80 -7.99
CA GLY A 31 3.05 14.45 -8.68
C GLY A 31 4.31 14.94 -7.98
N ALA A 32 4.22 15.48 -6.75
CA ALA A 32 5.39 15.91 -6.01
C ALA A 32 6.19 14.73 -5.42
N SER A 33 5.53 13.61 -5.13
CA SER A 33 6.18 12.37 -4.71
C SER A 33 5.38 11.13 -5.09
N PHE A 34 6.10 10.02 -5.24
CA PHE A 34 5.55 8.75 -5.73
C PHE A 34 5.68 7.63 -4.68
N LEU A 35 4.60 6.87 -4.52
CA LEU A 35 4.47 5.69 -3.68
C LEU A 35 4.16 4.46 -4.56
N PRO A 36 4.57 3.24 -4.15
CA PRO A 36 4.10 2.01 -4.78
C PRO A 36 2.58 1.92 -4.74
N ASP A 37 1.94 1.68 -5.89
CA ASP A 37 0.49 1.55 -5.97
C ASP A 37 0.05 0.17 -5.43
N PRO A 38 -0.80 0.09 -4.38
CA PRO A 38 -1.32 -1.18 -3.89
C PRO A 38 -2.19 -1.91 -4.94
N ALA A 39 -2.69 -1.22 -5.96
CA ALA A 39 -3.46 -1.79 -7.05
C ALA A 39 -2.59 -2.43 -8.16
N ALA A 40 -1.27 -2.22 -8.16
CA ALA A 40 -0.37 -2.72 -9.19
C ALA A 40 -0.49 -4.24 -9.45
N PRO A 41 -0.63 -5.12 -8.42
CA PRO A 41 -0.80 -6.56 -8.63
C PRO A 41 -2.07 -6.96 -9.38
N PHE A 42 -3.09 -6.10 -9.39
CA PHE A 42 -4.39 -6.37 -10.02
C PHE A 42 -4.47 -5.81 -11.43
N VAL A 43 -3.72 -4.75 -11.72
CA VAL A 43 -3.72 -4.07 -13.03
C VAL A 43 -2.64 -4.62 -13.95
N ASN A 44 -1.46 -4.93 -13.43
CA ASN A 44 -0.31 -5.34 -14.22
C ASN A 44 0.11 -6.79 -13.92
N PRO A 45 0.02 -7.73 -14.87
CA PRO A 45 0.45 -9.12 -14.68
C PRO A 45 1.95 -9.29 -14.38
N GLN A 46 2.79 -8.36 -14.83
CA GLN A 46 4.26 -8.40 -14.69
C GLN A 46 4.78 -7.45 -13.60
N TRP A 47 3.90 -6.96 -12.72
CA TRP A 47 4.23 -5.97 -11.68
C TRP A 47 5.52 -6.29 -10.90
N LYS A 48 5.75 -7.56 -10.56
CA LYS A 48 6.97 -7.99 -9.83
C LYS A 48 8.25 -7.68 -10.59
N GLY A 49 8.28 -8.04 -11.89
CA GLY A 49 9.43 -7.81 -12.74
C GLY A 49 9.67 -6.32 -12.98
N ASP A 50 8.59 -5.54 -13.11
CA ASP A 50 8.70 -4.10 -13.30
C ASP A 50 9.19 -3.38 -12.03
N PHE A 51 8.76 -3.79 -10.84
CA PHE A 51 9.33 -3.27 -9.58
C PHE A 51 10.79 -3.68 -9.39
N GLU A 52 11.17 -4.90 -9.77
CA GLU A 52 12.58 -5.32 -9.75
C GLU A 52 13.42 -4.47 -10.71
N LEU A 53 12.90 -4.18 -11.91
CA LEU A 53 13.56 -3.31 -12.88
C LEU A 53 13.69 -1.88 -12.36
N LEU A 54 12.65 -1.35 -11.71
CA LEU A 54 12.68 -0.03 -11.07
C LEU A 54 13.75 0.04 -9.99
N GLY A 55 13.83 -0.97 -9.12
CA GLY A 55 14.85 -1.06 -8.08
C GLY A 55 16.27 -1.12 -8.65
N ARG A 56 16.48 -1.90 -9.71
CA ARG A 56 17.77 -1.97 -10.42
C ARG A 56 18.13 -0.64 -11.08
N LEU A 57 17.18 0.07 -11.67
CA LEU A 57 17.41 1.38 -12.28
C LEU A 57 17.77 2.42 -11.20
N LEU A 58 17.08 2.42 -10.06
CA LEU A 58 17.41 3.29 -8.93
C LEU A 58 18.81 2.99 -8.39
N GLY A 59 19.15 1.70 -8.21
CA GLY A 59 20.49 1.29 -7.80
C GLY A 59 21.58 1.68 -8.81
N LEU A 60 21.28 1.57 -10.11
CA LEU A 60 22.19 1.99 -11.18
C LEU A 60 22.43 3.51 -11.18
N ALA A 61 21.37 4.30 -10.98
CA ALA A 61 21.47 5.75 -10.87
C ALA A 61 22.33 6.17 -9.67
N LEU A 62 22.12 5.52 -8.52
CA LEU A 62 22.95 5.72 -7.32
C LEU A 62 24.42 5.34 -7.58
N TRP A 63 24.67 4.20 -8.22
CA TRP A 63 26.01 3.73 -8.57
C TRP A 63 26.77 4.73 -9.46
N HIS A 64 26.07 5.29 -10.45
CA HIS A 64 26.63 6.30 -11.35
C HIS A 64 26.58 7.74 -10.80
N GLN A 65 26.08 7.94 -9.59
CA GLN A 65 25.91 9.25 -8.94
C GLN A 65 25.07 10.23 -9.79
N VAL A 66 24.01 9.71 -10.41
CA VAL A 66 23.06 10.47 -11.24
C VAL A 66 21.74 10.67 -10.50
N THR A 67 21.21 11.89 -10.54
CA THR A 67 19.87 12.21 -10.03
C THR A 67 18.82 11.79 -11.05
N LEU A 68 17.77 11.10 -10.60
CA LEU A 68 16.59 10.78 -11.41
C LEU A 68 15.49 11.81 -11.18
N ASP A 69 14.76 12.17 -12.23
CA ASP A 69 13.50 12.92 -12.14
C ASP A 69 12.32 12.03 -11.71
N LEU A 70 12.52 11.31 -10.60
CA LEU A 70 11.52 10.43 -9.99
C LEU A 70 11.55 10.62 -8.47
N PRO A 71 10.82 11.61 -7.93
CA PRO A 71 10.81 11.87 -6.50
C PRO A 71 10.07 10.75 -5.76
N VAL A 72 10.81 9.87 -5.11
CA VAL A 72 10.26 8.80 -4.28
C VAL A 72 9.82 9.38 -2.93
N HIS A 73 8.62 9.01 -2.45
CA HIS A 73 8.10 9.51 -1.19
C HIS A 73 9.03 9.14 -0.02
N PRO A 74 9.26 10.04 0.97
CA PRO A 74 10.21 9.81 2.07
C PRO A 74 9.99 8.49 2.83
N TYR A 75 8.73 8.10 3.05
CA TYR A 75 8.37 6.81 3.65
C TYR A 75 8.96 5.60 2.90
N VAL A 76 8.95 5.63 1.57
CA VAL A 76 9.49 4.55 0.74
C VAL A 76 11.02 4.54 0.83
N CYS A 77 11.65 5.72 0.89
CA CYS A 77 13.09 5.83 1.12
C CYS A 77 13.49 5.24 2.49
N GLU A 78 12.74 5.56 3.55
CA GLU A 78 12.96 4.98 4.89
C GLU A 78 12.81 3.46 4.89
N LEU A 79 11.81 2.95 4.16
CA LEU A 79 11.59 1.51 3.99
C LEU A 79 12.77 0.84 3.25
N LEU A 80 13.27 1.45 2.18
CA LEU A 80 14.41 0.95 1.41
C LEU A 80 15.71 0.94 2.22
N LEU A 81 15.92 1.94 3.08
CA LEU A 81 17.09 2.00 3.98
C LEU A 81 17.06 0.95 5.09
N ARG A 82 15.89 0.34 5.35
CA ARG A 82 15.66 -0.65 6.40
C ARG A 82 15.42 -2.06 5.87
N ASP A 83 15.84 -2.35 4.63
CA ASP A 83 15.59 -3.65 3.98
C ASP A 83 14.11 -4.08 3.99
N GLY A 84 13.19 -3.11 3.89
CA GLY A 84 11.76 -3.37 3.93
C GLY A 84 11.17 -3.61 5.33
N GLN A 85 11.98 -3.48 6.39
CA GLN A 85 11.49 -3.64 7.75
C GLN A 85 10.74 -2.37 8.22
N PRO A 86 9.59 -2.54 8.89
CA PRO A 86 8.95 -1.42 9.56
C PRO A 86 9.87 -0.89 10.69
N PRO A 87 9.67 0.36 11.14
CA PRO A 87 10.41 0.90 12.27
C PRO A 87 10.33 -0.04 13.49
N GLU A 88 11.46 -0.42 14.09
CA GLU A 88 11.49 -1.23 15.33
C GLU A 88 10.81 -0.51 16.51
N VAL A 89 10.83 0.82 16.47
CA VAL A 89 10.13 1.68 17.42
C VAL A 89 8.89 2.20 16.70
N LEU A 90 7.71 1.85 17.21
CA LEU A 90 6.47 2.48 16.75
C LEU A 90 6.64 4.00 16.88
N PRO A 91 6.42 4.76 15.80
CA PRO A 91 6.43 6.21 15.87
C PRO A 91 5.44 6.66 16.94
N SER A 92 5.68 7.83 17.51
CA SER A 92 4.66 8.42 18.36
C SER A 92 3.36 8.60 17.57
N LEU A 93 2.21 8.53 18.26
CA LEU A 93 0.89 8.70 17.64
C LEU A 93 0.80 9.99 16.79
N GLU A 94 1.52 11.04 17.20
CA GLU A 94 1.59 12.31 16.48
C GLU A 94 2.42 12.21 15.18
N GLU A 95 3.53 11.48 15.21
CA GLU A 95 4.37 11.24 14.02
C GLU A 95 3.65 10.36 13.00
N ASP A 96 2.97 9.30 13.45
CA ASP A 96 2.15 8.44 12.58
C ASP A 96 0.99 9.22 11.97
N ALA A 97 0.29 10.05 12.75
CA ALA A 97 -0.78 10.90 12.23
C ALA A 97 -0.26 11.92 11.20
N ALA A 98 0.92 12.50 11.43
CA ALA A 98 1.54 13.44 10.51
C ALA A 98 2.02 12.75 9.21
N GLN A 99 2.52 11.51 9.28
CA GLN A 99 2.85 10.72 8.10
C GLN A 99 1.60 10.36 7.30
N LEU A 100 0.54 9.91 7.99
CA LEU A 100 -0.72 9.59 7.35
C LEU A 100 -1.34 10.82 6.67
N GLN A 101 -1.25 11.99 7.29
CA GLN A 101 -1.71 13.25 6.68
C GLN A 101 -1.02 13.54 5.35
N ARG A 102 0.26 13.16 5.18
CA ARG A 102 1.01 13.37 3.94
C ARG A 102 0.66 12.37 2.85
N ILE A 103 0.29 11.14 3.23
CA ILE A 103 -0.04 10.06 2.31
C ILE A 103 -1.52 10.15 1.89
N ASP A 104 -2.41 10.37 2.86
CA ASP A 104 -3.85 10.43 2.67
C ASP A 104 -4.47 11.47 3.64
N GLU A 105 -4.60 12.71 3.15
CA GLU A 105 -5.21 13.80 3.90
C GLU A 105 -6.68 13.52 4.23
N GLU A 106 -7.42 12.87 3.33
CA GLU A 106 -8.85 12.62 3.52
C GLU A 106 -9.08 11.62 4.64
N LEU A 107 -8.34 10.51 4.66
CA LEU A 107 -8.40 9.51 5.71
C LEU A 107 -8.00 10.09 7.06
N HIS A 108 -6.91 10.86 7.09
CA HIS A 108 -6.46 11.53 8.30
C HIS A 108 -7.52 12.51 8.83
N ARG A 109 -8.11 13.32 7.94
CA ARG A 109 -9.11 14.34 8.32
C ARG A 109 -10.43 13.72 8.81
N HIS A 110 -10.96 12.72 8.12
CA HIS A 110 -12.31 12.21 8.37
C HIS A 110 -12.34 11.11 9.44
N LYS A 111 -11.32 10.24 9.47
CA LYS A 111 -11.25 9.15 10.47
C LYS A 111 -10.35 9.53 11.64
N VAL A 112 -9.06 9.70 11.40
CA VAL A 112 -8.06 9.78 12.50
C VAL A 112 -8.27 11.02 13.36
N ARG A 113 -8.39 12.20 12.76
CA ARG A 113 -8.61 13.45 13.49
C ARG A 113 -9.91 13.43 14.29
N TRP A 114 -10.96 12.81 13.75
CA TRP A 114 -12.23 12.68 14.45
C TRP A 114 -12.11 11.73 15.65
N LEU A 115 -11.48 10.57 15.45
CA LEU A 115 -11.27 9.56 16.49
C LEU A 115 -10.41 10.06 17.65
N LEU A 116 -9.42 10.92 17.37
CA LEU A 116 -8.59 11.53 18.42
C LEU A 116 -9.34 12.60 19.22
N ALA A 117 -10.35 13.23 18.63
CA ALA A 117 -11.07 14.35 19.24
C ALA A 117 -12.40 13.95 19.92
N ASN A 118 -12.94 12.76 19.64
CA ASN A 118 -14.26 12.33 20.10
C ASN A 118 -14.19 10.96 20.76
N ASP A 119 -15.05 10.73 21.75
CA ASP A 119 -15.16 9.43 22.40
C ASP A 119 -15.84 8.41 21.47
N ILE A 120 -15.25 7.22 21.37
CA ILE A 120 -15.70 6.11 20.50
C ILE A 120 -17.10 5.64 20.90
N ALA A 121 -17.44 5.74 22.20
CA ALA A 121 -18.76 5.36 22.71
C ALA A 121 -19.92 6.17 22.08
N SER A 122 -19.64 7.37 21.57
CA SER A 122 -20.63 8.25 20.92
C SER A 122 -20.99 7.84 19.50
N LEU A 123 -20.20 6.95 18.86
CA LEU A 123 -20.35 6.60 17.47
C LEU A 123 -21.49 5.59 17.22
N GLY A 124 -21.90 4.84 18.25
CA GLY A 124 -22.94 3.81 18.15
C GLY A 124 -22.59 2.66 17.19
N PHE A 125 -21.33 2.57 16.78
CA PHE A 125 -20.78 1.59 15.86
C PHE A 125 -19.62 0.86 16.54
N GLU A 126 -19.64 -0.47 16.49
CA GLU A 126 -18.55 -1.30 16.97
C GLU A 126 -17.44 -1.28 15.91
N MET A 127 -16.30 -0.67 16.24
CA MET A 127 -15.12 -0.59 15.35
C MET A 127 -14.25 -1.84 15.54
N PRO A 128 -14.34 -2.86 14.68
CA PRO A 128 -13.38 -3.96 14.71
C PRO A 128 -11.98 -3.44 14.31
N PHE A 129 -10.93 -4.10 14.80
CA PHE A 129 -9.53 -3.84 14.41
C PHE A 129 -9.21 -4.37 13.00
N THR A 130 -10.05 -4.06 12.03
CA THR A 130 -9.95 -4.48 10.63
C THR A 130 -10.33 -3.32 9.72
N ASP A 131 -9.57 -3.08 8.67
CA ASP A 131 -9.91 -2.09 7.63
C ASP A 131 -10.02 -2.77 6.26
N VAL A 132 -10.86 -2.21 5.40
CA VAL A 132 -11.04 -2.69 4.03
C VAL A 132 -10.01 -2.01 3.14
N LEU A 133 -8.94 -2.74 2.82
CA LEU A 133 -7.82 -2.21 2.04
C LEU A 133 -8.19 -1.85 0.59
N LEU A 134 -9.24 -2.48 0.04
CA LEU A 134 -9.74 -2.24 -1.31
C LEU A 134 -11.25 -2.49 -1.32
N SER A 135 -12.09 -1.47 -1.53
CA SER A 135 -13.47 -1.72 -1.93
C SER A 135 -13.44 -2.20 -3.38
N VAL A 136 -13.41 -3.52 -3.58
CA VAL A 136 -13.78 -4.07 -4.88
C VAL A 136 -15.24 -3.67 -5.07
N SER A 137 -15.52 -2.75 -5.97
CA SER A 137 -16.89 -2.50 -6.43
C SER A 137 -17.33 -3.68 -7.30
N SER A 138 -17.36 -4.88 -6.73
CA SER A 138 -18.07 -6.02 -7.27
C SER A 138 -19.38 -6.08 -6.51
N SER A 139 -20.43 -5.53 -7.13
CA SER A 139 -21.81 -5.89 -6.79
C SER A 139 -21.96 -7.40 -6.96
N ALA A 140 -21.73 -8.15 -5.89
CA ALA A 140 -22.05 -9.55 -5.78
C ALA A 140 -22.32 -9.85 -4.31
N GLU A 141 -23.59 -9.77 -3.93
CA GLU A 141 -24.11 -10.33 -2.68
C GLU A 141 -23.64 -11.77 -2.56
N GLN A 142 -22.74 -12.04 -1.62
CA GLN A 142 -22.40 -13.41 -1.25
C GLN A 142 -23.02 -13.70 0.12
N LYS A 143 -24.22 -14.28 0.04
CA LYS A 143 -24.97 -14.87 1.15
C LYS A 143 -24.07 -15.82 1.93
N VAL A 144 -23.70 -15.43 3.14
CA VAL A 144 -22.99 -16.28 4.10
C VAL A 144 -24.02 -17.21 4.74
N ASP A 145 -24.05 -18.48 4.31
CA ASP A 145 -24.72 -19.55 5.05
C ASP A 145 -23.90 -19.85 6.30
N THR A 146 -24.30 -19.26 7.43
CA THR A 146 -23.85 -19.67 8.76
C THR A 146 -24.53 -21.00 9.12
N GLY A 147 -23.80 -22.10 8.96
CA GLY A 147 -24.17 -23.40 9.53
C GLY A 147 -24.28 -23.31 11.05
N HIS A 148 -25.49 -23.56 11.57
CA HIS A 148 -25.74 -23.71 13.01
C HIS A 148 -25.73 -25.20 13.37
N SER A 149 -24.88 -25.52 14.35
CA SER A 149 -24.72 -26.82 14.99
C SER A 149 -25.91 -27.21 15.87
N GLY A 150 -26.15 -28.51 15.97
CA GLY A 150 -26.98 -29.17 16.99
C GLY A 150 -27.51 -30.48 16.40
N GLY A 151 -27.18 -31.68 16.86
CA GLY A 151 -26.96 -32.17 18.21
C GLY A 151 -27.70 -33.52 18.28
N GLY A 152 -27.12 -34.54 18.91
CA GLY A 152 -27.82 -35.80 19.17
C GLY A 152 -26.98 -37.05 18.89
N GLY A 153 -26.28 -37.53 19.92
CA GLY A 153 -25.72 -38.87 19.95
C GLY A 153 -26.73 -39.89 20.47
N SER A 154 -26.78 -41.05 19.81
CA SER A 154 -27.32 -42.36 20.21
C SER A 154 -27.57 -43.12 18.88
N SER A 155 -27.25 -44.38 18.65
CA SER A 155 -26.94 -45.52 19.51
C SER A 155 -26.52 -46.70 18.61
N SER A 156 -25.73 -47.62 19.20
CA SER A 156 -25.81 -49.09 19.06
C SER A 156 -25.53 -49.81 17.72
N SER A 157 -24.57 -50.77 17.82
CA SER A 157 -24.57 -52.15 17.29
C SER A 157 -24.64 -52.35 15.76
N SER A 158 -23.94 -53.28 15.11
CA SER A 158 -23.39 -54.59 15.49
C SER A 158 -22.57 -55.13 14.31
N SER A 159 -21.55 -55.92 14.63
CA SER A 159 -20.98 -57.08 13.90
C SER A 159 -21.59 -57.45 12.54
N SER A 160 -20.75 -57.60 11.50
CA SER A 160 -20.00 -58.83 11.17
C SER A 160 -19.18 -58.62 9.90
#